data_AF-A0A348AMY9-F1
#
_entry.id   AF-A0A348AMY9-F1
#
_cell.length_a   1.000
_cell.length_b   1.000
_cell.length_c   1.000
_cell.angle_alpha   90.00
_cell.angle_beta   90.00
_cell.angle_gamma   90.00
#
_symmetry.space_group_name_H-M   'P 1'
#
loop_
_entity.id
_entity.type
_entity.pdbx_description
1 polymer ?
#
loop_
_entity_poly.entity_id
_entity_poly.type
_entity_poly.pdbx_seq_one_letter_code
_entity_poly.pdbx_strand_id
1 'polypeptide(L)'
;MKEAMTLEQFRQEHPEDVIQIMSPGGYITLPPDRPLDQLYAHAGVRGTEIPVSWEELKDQIVESCNFNEADGNWYLLTDTPSLNCPTQTIGM
;
A
#
# COMPACT_ATOMS: atom_id res chain seq x y z
N MET A 1 16.23 -15.04 5.63
CA MET A 1 14.94 -14.35 5.84
C MET A 1 14.90 -13.24 4.80
N LYS A 2 13.85 -13.17 3.97
CA LYS A 2 13.67 -11.99 3.11
C LYS A 2 13.35 -10.86 4.07
N GLU A 3 14.15 -9.80 4.11
CA GLU A 3 13.87 -8.67 5.00
C GLU A 3 12.51 -8.09 4.63
N ALA A 4 11.66 -7.86 5.63
CA ALA A 4 10.37 -7.21 5.42
C ALA A 4 10.64 -5.77 4.96
N MET A 5 10.13 -5.43 3.79
CA MET A 5 10.26 -4.09 3.22
C MET A 5 8.95 -3.35 3.38
N THR A 6 9.03 -2.10 3.84
CA THR A 6 7.86 -1.23 3.94
C THR A 6 7.49 -0.66 2.57
N LEU A 7 6.26 -0.19 2.45
CA LEU A 7 5.80 0.50 1.25
C LEU A 7 6.61 1.79 0.98
N GLU A 8 7.01 2.51 2.02
CA GLU A 8 7.88 3.68 1.88
C GLU A 8 9.23 3.30 1.27
N GLN A 9 9.86 2.23 1.76
CA GLN A 9 11.13 1.73 1.23
C GLN A 9 10.98 1.28 -0.22
N PHE A 10 9.93 0.51 -0.55
CA PHE A 10 9.64 0.11 -1.93
C PHE A 10 9.56 1.34 -2.84
N ARG A 11 8.83 2.38 -2.44
CA ARG A 11 8.70 3.61 -3.23
C ARG A 11 10.04 4.35 -3.38
N GLN A 12 10.91 4.33 -2.37
CA GLN A 12 12.24 4.94 -2.46
C GLN A 12 13.16 4.21 -3.44
N GLU A 13 13.03 2.88 -3.55
CA GLU A 13 13.75 2.08 -4.55
C GLU A 13 13.18 2.25 -5.97
N HIS A 14 11.91 2.63 -6.07
CA HIS A 14 11.15 2.80 -7.31
C HIS A 14 10.58 4.23 -7.47
N PRO A 15 11.42 5.28 -7.46
CA PRO A 15 10.94 6.67 -7.39
C PRO A 15 10.24 7.14 -8.67
N GLU A 16 10.54 6.52 -9.81
CA GLU A 16 10.01 6.89 -11.13
C GLU A 16 8.83 6.00 -11.58
N ASP A 17 8.51 4.96 -10.81
CA ASP A 17 7.49 4.00 -11.17
C ASP A 17 6.11 4.36 -10.59
N VAL A 18 5.05 3.96 -11.30
CA VAL A 18 3.69 3.97 -10.77
C VAL A 18 3.47 2.69 -9.97
N ILE A 19 2.96 2.86 -8.76
CA ILE A 19 2.68 1.78 -7.82
C ILE A 19 1.18 1.67 -7.61
N GLN A 20 0.63 0.46 -7.72
CA GLN A 20 -0.76 0.12 -7.46
C GLN A 20 -0.83 -0.80 -6.25
N ILE A 21 -1.53 -0.38 -5.20
CA ILE A 21 -1.70 -1.17 -3.98
C ILE A 21 -3.11 -1.73 -3.96
N MET A 22 -3.25 -3.02 -3.72
CA MET A 22 -4.57 -3.63 -3.51
C MET A 22 -5.01 -3.42 -2.06
N SER A 23 -6.08 -2.66 -1.85
CA SER A 23 -6.71 -2.47 -0.54
C SER A 23 -8.13 -3.06 -0.53
N PRO A 24 -8.73 -3.30 0.65
CA PRO A 24 -10.14 -3.71 0.74
C PRO A 24 -11.12 -2.73 0.07
N GLY A 25 -10.77 -1.43 -0.01
CA GLY A 25 -11.55 -0.39 -0.68
C GLY A 25 -11.33 -0.29 -2.19
N GLY A 26 -10.50 -1.17 -2.77
CA GLY A 26 -10.09 -1.13 -4.18
C GLY A 26 -8.60 -0.81 -4.33
N TYR A 27 -8.19 -0.40 -5.53
CA TYR A 27 -6.79 -0.05 -5.78
C TYR A 27 -6.48 1.34 -5.27
N ILE A 28 -5.26 1.53 -4.78
CA ILE A 28 -4.68 2.84 -4.46
C ILE A 28 -3.53 3.06 -5.42
N THR A 29 -3.52 4.19 -6.12
CA THR A 29 -2.45 4.53 -7.04
C THR A 29 -1.48 5.50 -6.38
N LEU A 30 -0.21 5.10 -6.22
CA LEU A 30 0.88 5.97 -5.86
C LEU A 30 1.63 6.42 -7.14
N PRO A 31 1.51 7.68 -7.52
CA PRO A 31 2.29 8.25 -8.63
C PRO A 31 3.76 8.54 -8.21
N PRO A 32 4.72 8.49 -9.15
CA PRO A 32 6.12 8.80 -8.87
C PRO A 32 6.34 10.25 -8.43
N ASP A 33 5.75 11.20 -9.16
CA ASP A 33 6.04 12.65 -9.04
C ASP A 33 4.88 13.51 -8.51
N ARG A 34 3.89 12.92 -7.82
CA ARG A 34 2.87 13.75 -7.14
C ARG A 34 2.98 13.64 -5.63
N PRO A 35 2.65 14.74 -4.92
CA PRO A 35 2.52 14.66 -3.48
C PRO A 35 1.47 13.62 -3.08
N LEU A 36 1.78 12.86 -2.04
CA LEU A 36 0.92 11.81 -1.49
C LEU A 36 -0.09 12.35 -0.46
N ASP A 37 -0.31 13.67 -0.46
CA ASP A 37 -1.21 14.37 0.48
C ASP A 37 -2.68 13.95 0.31
N GLN A 38 -3.03 13.43 -0.86
CA GLN A 38 -4.40 13.09 -1.21
C GLN A 38 -4.42 11.80 -2.03
N LEU A 39 -4.67 10.67 -1.36
CA LEU A 39 -4.80 9.36 -1.98
C LEU A 39 -6.23 8.85 -1.86
N TYR A 40 -6.59 7.97 -2.78
CA TYR A 40 -7.92 7.38 -2.85
C TYR A 40 -7.81 5.90 -3.15
N ALA A 41 -8.59 5.10 -2.43
CA ALA A 41 -8.93 3.76 -2.85
C ALA A 41 -10.13 3.83 -3.81
N HIS A 42 -9.97 3.25 -5.00
CA HIS A 42 -10.99 3.25 -6.04
C HIS A 42 -11.36 1.82 -6.43
N ALA A 43 -12.64 1.48 -6.27
CA ALA A 43 -13.23 0.22 -6.70
C ALA A 43 -13.52 0.16 -8.22
N GLY A 44 -13.01 1.13 -9.00
CA GLY A 44 -13.29 1.25 -10.44
C GLY A 44 -14.65 1.88 -10.78
N VAL A 45 -15.42 2.31 -9.78
CA VAL A 45 -16.68 3.05 -9.94
C VAL A 45 -16.46 4.50 -9.53
N ARG A 46 -16.84 5.45 -10.40
CA ARG A 46 -16.70 6.88 -10.12
C ARG A 46 -17.63 7.31 -8.98
N GLY A 47 -17.14 8.17 -8.10
CA GLY A 47 -17.92 8.72 -6.97
C GLY A 47 -17.96 7.81 -5.74
N THR A 48 -17.24 6.68 -5.76
CA THR A 48 -17.10 5.76 -4.62
C THR A 48 -15.67 5.74 -4.08
N GLU A 49 -14.88 6.76 -4.39
CA GLU A 49 -13.50 6.89 -3.94
C GLU A 49 -13.45 7.07 -2.42
N ILE A 50 -12.69 6.21 -1.74
CA ILE A 50 -12.48 6.30 -0.28
C ILE A 50 -11.15 7.03 -0.07
N PRO A 51 -11.13 8.18 0.64
CA PRO A 51 -9.89 8.86 0.95
C PRO A 51 -9.01 8.01 1.86
N VAL A 52 -7.72 7.95 1.56
CA VAL A 52 -6.70 7.24 2.34
C VAL A 52 -5.53 8.18 2.55
N SER A 53 -4.94 8.19 3.75
CA SER A 53 -3.73 9.00 4.01
C SER A 53 -2.45 8.20 3.74
N TRP A 54 -1.39 8.88 3.31
CA TRP A 54 -0.08 8.26 3.17
C TRP A 54 0.44 7.66 4.48
N GLU A 55 0.16 8.31 5.61
CA GLU A 55 0.56 7.85 6.93
C GLU A 55 -0.04 6.47 7.29
N GLU A 56 -1.21 6.12 6.78
CA GLU A 56 -1.83 4.78 6.97
C GLU A 56 -1.20 3.69 6.09
N LEU A 57 -0.46 4.10 5.05
CA LEU A 57 0.08 3.19 4.03
C LEU A 57 1.58 2.95 4.19
N LYS A 58 2.36 3.99 4.52
CA LYS A 58 3.83 3.99 4.43
C LYS A 58 4.51 2.85 5.19
N ASP A 59 3.94 2.46 6.33
CA ASP A 59 4.46 1.43 7.24
C ASP A 59 3.95 0.02 6.92
N GLN A 60 3.06 -0.13 5.92
CA GLN A 60 2.59 -1.43 5.48
C GLN A 60 3.73 -2.25 4.88
N ILE A 61 3.73 -3.55 5.15
CA ILE A 61 4.75 -4.48 4.67
C ILE A 61 4.35 -4.99 3.30
N VAL A 62 5.29 -4.97 2.36
CA VAL A 62 5.11 -5.55 1.04
C VAL A 62 5.17 -7.07 1.13
N GLU A 63 4.02 -7.71 1.01
CA GLU A 63 3.89 -9.18 1.00
C GLU A 63 4.21 -9.76 -0.37
N SER A 64 3.77 -9.08 -1.44
CA SER A 64 4.02 -9.47 -2.82
C SER A 64 4.08 -8.27 -3.73
N CYS A 65 4.93 -8.34 -4.76
CA CYS A 65 5.06 -7.34 -5.79
C CYS A 65 5.15 -8.02 -7.17
N ASN A 66 4.47 -7.45 -8.14
CA ASN A 66 4.54 -7.89 -9.53
C ASN A 66 4.65 -6.67 -10.45
N PHE A 67 5.68 -6.64 -11.30
CA PHE A 67 5.79 -5.66 -12.36
C PHE A 67 5.00 -6.13 -13.59
N ASN A 68 4.18 -5.25 -14.16
CA ASN A 68 3.49 -5.52 -15.41
C ASN A 68 4.17 -4.77 -16.56
N GLU A 69 4.86 -5.51 -17.43
CA GLU A 69 5.56 -4.92 -18.58
C GLU A 69 4.63 -4.24 -19.59
N ALA A 70 3.34 -4.60 -19.62
CA ALA A 70 2.39 -4.04 -20.59
C ALA A 70 1.96 -2.61 -20.26
N ASP A 71 1.91 -2.25 -18.97
CA ASP A 71 1.52 -0.90 -18.52
C ASP A 71 2.64 -0.16 -17.75
N GLY A 72 3.74 -0.84 -17.44
CA GLY A 72 4.89 -0.26 -16.73
C GLY A 72 4.66 -0.04 -15.24
N ASN A 73 3.65 -0.67 -14.64
CA ASN A 73 3.28 -0.44 -13.24
C ASN A 73 3.69 -1.59 -12.32
N TRP A 74 3.99 -1.25 -11.08
CA TRP A 74 4.08 -2.21 -9.98
C TRP A 74 2.71 -2.45 -9.36
N TYR A 75 2.38 -3.71 -9.13
CA TYR A 75 1.19 -4.14 -8.40
C TYR A 75 1.62 -4.82 -7.10
N LEU A 76 1.18 -4.25 -5.99
CA LEU A 76 1.59 -4.62 -4.65
C LEU A 76 0.41 -5.16 -3.84
N LEU A 77 0.67 -6.25 -3.14
CA LEU A 77 -0.13 -6.68 -2.00
C LEU A 77 0.64 -6.29 -0.73
N THR A 78 -0.03 -5.54 0.14
CA THR A 78 0.54 -5.09 1.40
C THR A 78 -0.29 -5.60 2.57
N ASP A 79 0.37 -5.82 3.70
CA ASP A 79 -0.29 -6.10 4.98
C ASP A 79 0.08 -5.03 6.00
N THR A 80 -0.80 -4.84 6.97
CA THR A 80 -0.48 -4.07 8.16
C THR A 80 0.70 -4.72 8.88
N PRO A 81 1.69 -3.95 9.36
CA PRO A 81 2.72 -4.52 10.21
C PRO A 81 1.99 -5.16 11.39
N SER A 82 2.30 -6.42 11.69
CA SER A 82 1.72 -7.12 12.83
C SER A 82 2.11 -6.36 14.09
N LEU A 83 1.27 -5.41 14.49
CA LEU A 83 1.29 -4.88 15.83
C LEU A 83 1.09 -6.13 16.68
N ASN A 84 2.08 -6.48 17.49
CA ASN A 84 1.88 -7.43 18.56
C ASN A 84 0.70 -6.91 19.39
N CYS A 85 -0.53 -7.32 19.05
CA CYS A 85 -1.66 -7.16 19.92
C CYS A 85 -1.22 -7.81 21.22
N PRO A 86 -1.07 -7.08 22.34
CA PRO A 86 -0.97 -7.78 23.60
C PRO A 86 -2.25 -8.61 23.66
N THR A 87 -2.09 -9.94 23.65
CA THR A 87 -3.15 -10.87 24.02
C THR A 87 -3.80 -10.26 25.25
N GLN A 88 -5.01 -9.72 25.09
CA GLN A 88 -5.82 -9.39 26.24
C GLN A 88 -6.14 -10.75 26.85
N THR A 89 -5.29 -11.18 27.78
CA THR A 89 -5.64 -12.16 28.80
C THR A 89 -6.84 -11.56 29.49
N ILE A 90 -8.03 -11.90 29.01
CA ILE A 90 -9.25 -11.79 29.79
C ILE A 90 -9.05 -12.81 30.90
N GLY A 91 -8.52 -12.32 32.03
CA GLY A 91 -8.61 -13.05 33.28
C GLY A 91 -10.08 -13.11 33.68
N MET A 92 -10.67 -14.29 33.55
CA MET A 92 -11.72 -14.78 34.42
C MET A 92 -11.46 -16.26 34.71
#